data_AF-A0A9P5DVL2-F1
#
_entry.id   AF-A0A9P5DVL2-F1
#
_cell.length_a   1.000
_cell.length_b   1.000
_cell.length_c   1.000
_cell.angle_alpha   90.00
_cell.angle_beta   90.00
_cell.angle_gamma   90.00
#
_symmetry.space_group_name_H-M   'P 1'
#
loop_
_entity.id
_entity.type
_entity.pdbx_description
1 polymer ?
#
loop_
_entity_poly.entity_id
_entity_poly.type
_entity_poly.pdbx_seq_one_letter_code
_entity_poly.pdbx_strand_id
1 'polypeptide(L)'
;MGFSGIARKGDTLFVTDSSDGQLYRFDIKASKGKPVHVPTSKDDKPLGQMLDGLQLPPLYAGTVLLVSLGANGTTVLRSSNGKWESAENLGSIPNPYSSQGGYAVSSVQISDSIYVVTEFFGDAINGTLPGNRTSFPLRDITEEVGALLRA
;
A
#
# COMPACT_ATOMS: atom_id res chain seq x y z
N MET A 1 4.61 9.68 -14.12
CA MET A 1 4.50 9.62 -12.63
C MET A 1 5.82 9.12 -12.08
N GLY A 2 6.01 9.11 -10.77
CA GLY A 2 7.27 8.69 -10.13
C GLY A 2 6.98 8.00 -8.81
N PHE A 3 7.93 8.10 -7.88
CA PHE A 3 7.75 7.53 -6.54
C PHE A 3 6.46 7.99 -5.86
N SER A 4 5.71 7.01 -5.37
CA SER A 4 4.45 7.13 -4.66
C SER A 4 4.44 6.20 -3.45
N GLY A 5 3.75 6.61 -2.39
CA GLY A 5 3.79 5.93 -1.11
C GLY A 5 5.16 5.97 -0.43
N ILE A 6 5.16 5.96 0.89
CA ILE A 6 6.40 5.96 1.66
C ILE A 6 6.20 5.21 2.97
N ALA A 7 7.12 4.30 3.30
CA ALA A 7 7.15 3.63 4.59
C ALA A 7 8.60 3.47 5.07
N ARG A 8 8.83 3.40 6.38
CA ARG A 8 10.17 3.33 6.95
C ARG A 8 10.33 2.17 7.93
N LYS A 9 11.44 1.44 7.82
CA LYS A 9 11.91 0.44 8.80
C LYS A 9 13.38 0.69 9.12
N GLY A 10 13.66 1.21 10.31
CA GLY A 10 15.04 1.55 10.71
C GLY A 10 15.65 2.58 9.76
N ASP A 11 16.75 2.18 9.10
CA ASP A 11 17.46 3.00 8.11
C ASP A 11 17.00 2.75 6.67
N THR A 12 16.04 1.86 6.46
CA THR A 12 15.46 1.59 5.14
C THR A 12 14.18 2.38 4.93
N LEU A 13 14.11 3.10 3.81
CA LEU A 13 12.91 3.76 3.31
C LEU A 13 12.37 2.97 2.11
N PHE A 14 11.09 2.61 2.13
CA PHE A 14 10.39 1.95 1.03
C PHE A 14 9.52 2.95 0.28
N VAL A 15 9.50 2.85 -1.04
CA VAL A 15 8.61 3.59 -1.92
C VAL A 15 8.13 2.65 -3.03
N THR A 16 6.95 2.90 -3.57
CA THR A 16 6.58 2.33 -4.87
C THR A 16 6.83 3.35 -5.96
N ASP A 17 6.97 2.94 -7.21
CA ASP A 17 7.04 3.87 -8.35
C ASP A 17 5.87 3.62 -9.29
N SER A 18 5.03 4.65 -9.47
CA SER A 18 3.87 4.56 -10.38
C SER A 18 4.26 4.56 -11.87
N SER A 19 5.54 4.77 -12.21
CA SER A 19 6.01 4.69 -13.60
C SER A 19 6.21 3.25 -14.10
N ASP A 20 6.58 2.32 -13.22
CA ASP A 20 6.80 0.90 -13.56
C ASP A 20 6.06 -0.09 -12.66
N GLY A 21 5.39 0.40 -11.62
CA GLY A 21 4.61 -0.41 -10.71
C GLY A 21 5.45 -1.20 -9.70
N GLN A 22 6.72 -0.83 -9.48
CA GLN A 22 7.67 -1.61 -8.69
C GLN A 22 7.89 -1.05 -7.28
N LEU A 23 8.44 -1.90 -6.40
CA LEU A 23 8.85 -1.55 -5.04
C LEU A 23 10.35 -1.24 -4.99
N TYR A 24 10.71 -0.14 -4.36
CA TYR A 24 12.10 0.27 -4.16
C TYR A 24 12.38 0.50 -2.69
N ARG A 25 13.66 0.33 -2.34
CA ARG A 25 14.20 0.74 -1.05
C ARG A 25 15.37 1.70 -1.20
N PHE A 26 15.51 2.58 -0.23
CA PHE A 26 16.63 3.51 -0.09
C PHE A 26 17.28 3.32 1.28
N ASP A 27 18.60 3.49 1.33
CA ASP A 27 19.32 3.70 2.58
C ASP A 27 19.31 5.19 2.91
N ILE A 28 18.66 5.57 4.01
CA ILE A 28 18.55 6.98 4.43
C ILE A 28 19.86 7.54 5.00
N LYS A 29 20.84 6.67 5.28
CA LYS A 29 22.18 7.07 5.75
C LYS A 29 23.14 7.36 4.59
N ALA A 30 22.81 6.91 3.39
CA ALA A 30 23.63 7.19 2.21
C ALA A 30 23.67 8.70 1.93
N SER A 31 24.84 9.19 1.51
CA SER A 31 25.02 10.61 1.15
C SER A 31 24.15 11.04 -0.03
N LYS A 32 23.70 10.09 -0.85
CA LYS A 32 22.75 10.28 -1.94
C LYS A 32 21.78 9.11 -1.99
N GLY A 33 20.48 9.40 -2.04
CA GLY A 33 19.45 8.38 -2.22
C GLY A 33 19.58 7.71 -3.58
N LYS A 34 19.86 6.40 -3.58
CA LYS A 34 19.83 5.55 -4.77
C LYS A 34 18.75 4.49 -4.59
N PRO A 35 17.76 4.39 -5.49
CA PRO A 35 16.75 3.35 -5.41
C PRO A 35 17.40 1.99 -5.63
N VAL A 36 17.07 1.04 -4.77
CA VAL A 36 17.37 -0.37 -4.92
C VAL A 36 16.05 -1.10 -5.09
N HIS A 37 15.84 -1.70 -6.26
CA HIS A 37 14.65 -2.48 -6.55
C HIS A 37 14.52 -3.65 -5.56
N VAL A 38 13.30 -3.89 -5.08
CA VAL A 38 12.93 -5.01 -4.23
C VAL A 38 12.03 -5.92 -5.07
N PRO A 39 12.55 -7.02 -5.63
CA PRO A 39 11.76 -7.89 -6.50
C PRO A 39 10.54 -8.46 -5.80
N THR A 40 9.38 -8.46 -6.48
CA THR A 40 8.11 -8.96 -5.92
C THR A 40 7.70 -10.29 -6.56
N SER A 41 7.95 -11.41 -5.86
CA SER A 41 7.72 -12.80 -6.28
C SER A 41 8.39 -13.25 -7.59
N LYS A 42 8.22 -14.52 -7.99
CA LYS A 42 9.09 -15.25 -8.94
C LYS A 42 9.24 -14.61 -10.34
N ASP A 43 8.25 -13.83 -10.76
CA ASP A 43 8.19 -13.18 -12.07
C ASP A 43 8.41 -11.65 -11.99
N ASP A 44 8.55 -11.10 -10.78
CA ASP A 44 8.79 -9.67 -10.53
C ASP A 44 7.80 -8.73 -11.26
N LYS A 45 6.54 -9.16 -11.29
CA LYS A 45 5.46 -8.46 -12.01
C LYS A 45 5.14 -7.13 -11.32
N PRO A 46 4.82 -6.07 -12.09
CA PRO A 46 4.33 -4.82 -11.54
C PRO A 46 3.15 -5.03 -10.59
N LEU A 47 3.15 -4.33 -9.47
CA LEU A 47 2.06 -4.35 -8.48
C LEU A 47 0.76 -3.78 -9.06
N GLY A 48 0.88 -2.80 -9.98
CA GLY A 48 -0.24 -2.18 -10.66
C GLY A 48 0.05 -0.74 -11.05
N GLN A 49 -1.01 -0.01 -11.38
CA GLN A 49 -0.98 1.43 -11.64
C GLN A 49 -1.74 2.16 -10.54
N MET A 50 -1.57 3.49 -10.44
CA MET A 50 -2.19 4.33 -9.40
C MET A 50 -1.81 3.88 -7.99
N LEU A 51 -0.53 3.62 -7.77
CA LEU A 51 0.02 3.31 -6.47
C LEU A 51 -0.04 4.56 -5.60
N ASP A 52 -0.43 4.38 -4.34
CA ASP A 52 -0.60 5.47 -3.37
C ASP A 52 0.12 5.09 -2.06
N GLY A 53 -0.56 5.16 -0.92
CA GLY A 53 0.01 4.89 0.39
C GLY A 53 0.72 3.54 0.54
N LEU A 54 1.80 3.58 1.31
CA LEU A 54 2.54 2.42 1.80
C LEU A 54 2.47 2.39 3.31
N GLN A 55 2.24 1.22 3.90
CA GLN A 55 2.19 1.09 5.36
C GLN A 55 2.92 -0.17 5.84
N LEU A 56 3.75 0.00 6.89
CA LEU A 56 4.35 -1.08 7.67
C LEU A 56 3.58 -1.20 9.00
N PRO A 57 2.46 -1.92 9.05
CA PRO A 57 1.70 -2.10 10.30
C PRO A 57 2.58 -2.71 11.41
N PRO A 58 2.68 -2.06 12.59
CA PRO A 58 3.42 -2.57 13.75
C PRO A 58 3.13 -4.03 14.13
N LEU A 59 1.91 -4.54 13.90
CA LEU A 59 1.48 -5.92 14.19
C LEU A 59 2.43 -6.99 13.64
N TYR A 60 3.10 -6.71 12.52
CA TYR A 60 3.95 -7.70 11.85
C TYR A 60 5.44 -7.39 11.93
N ALA A 61 5.87 -6.58 12.92
CA ALA A 61 7.28 -6.31 13.21
C ALA A 61 8.13 -5.94 11.96
N GLY A 62 7.52 -5.21 11.01
CA GLY A 62 8.17 -4.78 9.77
C GLY A 62 8.45 -5.90 8.75
N THR A 63 7.72 -7.01 8.80
CA THR A 63 7.79 -8.11 7.82
C THR A 63 6.66 -8.08 6.78
N VAL A 64 5.65 -7.24 6.99
CA VAL A 64 4.51 -7.08 6.09
C VAL A 64 4.40 -5.62 5.69
N LEU A 65 4.21 -5.37 4.40
CA LEU A 65 4.03 -4.06 3.80
C LEU A 65 2.71 -4.06 3.03
N LEU A 66 1.87 -3.07 3.31
CA LEU A 66 0.59 -2.86 2.65
C LEU A 66 0.76 -1.76 1.61
N VAL A 67 0.34 -2.04 0.38
CA VAL A 67 0.42 -1.11 -0.75
C VAL A 67 -0.99 -0.77 -1.18
N SER A 68 -1.36 0.51 -1.17
CA SER A 68 -2.67 0.97 -1.63
C SER A 68 -2.65 1.27 -3.13
N LEU A 69 -3.64 0.73 -3.85
CA LEU A 69 -3.75 0.75 -5.31
C LEU A 69 -5.11 1.33 -5.73
N GLY A 70 -5.43 2.56 -5.34
CA GLY A 70 -6.61 3.29 -5.79
C GLY A 70 -7.90 2.46 -5.86
N ALA A 71 -8.44 2.26 -7.06
CA ALA A 71 -9.67 1.50 -7.27
C ALA A 71 -9.54 -0.02 -7.00
N ASN A 72 -8.32 -0.57 -7.03
CA ASN A 72 -8.10 -2.02 -6.88
C ASN A 72 -8.10 -2.45 -5.40
N GLY A 73 -7.66 -1.59 -4.47
CA GLY A 73 -7.64 -1.89 -3.04
C GLY A 73 -6.24 -1.92 -2.46
N THR A 74 -5.91 -2.95 -1.67
CA THR A 74 -4.65 -3.03 -0.93
C THR A 74 -3.93 -4.35 -1.20
N THR A 75 -2.72 -4.28 -1.76
CA THR A 75 -1.84 -5.44 -1.96
C THR A 75 -1.02 -5.72 -0.71
N VAL A 76 -0.87 -6.99 -0.35
CA VAL A 76 -0.10 -7.44 0.81
C VAL A 76 1.22 -8.05 0.35
N LEU A 77 2.32 -7.42 0.76
CA LEU A 77 3.68 -7.90 0.52
C LEU A 77 4.30 -8.44 1.81
N ARG A 78 5.05 -9.54 1.71
CA ARG A 78 5.75 -10.16 2.84
C ARG A 78 7.24 -10.31 2.57
N SER A 79 8.06 -9.92 3.54
CA SER A 79 9.48 -10.31 3.59
C SER A 79 9.66 -11.38 4.66
N SER A 80 10.06 -12.59 4.23
CA SER A 80 10.19 -13.76 5.12
C SER A 80 11.22 -13.59 6.24
N ASN A 81 12.22 -12.72 6.03
CA ASN A 81 13.29 -12.45 6.97
C ASN A 81 13.35 -10.96 7.41
N GLY A 82 12.40 -10.14 6.95
CA GLY A 82 12.34 -8.71 7.22
C GLY A 82 13.53 -7.88 6.69
N LYS A 83 14.40 -8.45 5.85
CA LYS A 83 15.53 -7.75 5.22
C LYS A 83 15.14 -7.02 3.94
N TRP A 84 14.01 -7.40 3.33
CA TRP A 84 13.47 -6.79 2.12
C TRP A 84 14.47 -6.76 0.95
N GLU A 85 15.25 -7.84 0.82
CA GLU A 85 16.04 -8.12 -0.40
C GLU A 85 15.14 -8.59 -1.54
N SER A 86 14.03 -9.23 -1.18
CA SER A 86 12.89 -9.55 -2.02
C SER A 86 11.61 -9.51 -1.17
N ALA A 87 10.47 -9.48 -1.83
CA ALA A 87 9.16 -9.60 -1.20
C ALA A 87 8.30 -10.62 -1.94
N GLU A 88 7.47 -11.32 -1.19
CA GLU A 88 6.41 -12.16 -1.72
C GLU A 88 5.14 -11.33 -1.87
N ASN A 89 4.51 -11.36 -3.04
CA ASN A 89 3.19 -10.79 -3.25
C ASN A 89 2.14 -11.83 -2.87
N LEU A 90 1.45 -11.62 -1.75
CA LEU A 90 0.46 -12.54 -1.21
C LEU A 90 -0.93 -12.35 -1.83
N GLY A 91 -1.11 -11.33 -2.68
CA GLY A 91 -2.39 -10.98 -3.29
C GLY A 91 -2.93 -9.64 -2.80
N SER A 92 -4.14 -9.32 -3.23
CA SER A 92 -4.79 -8.03 -2.97
C SER A 92 -6.16 -8.19 -2.34
N ILE A 93 -6.44 -7.32 -1.38
CA ILE A 93 -7.76 -7.16 -0.75
C ILE A 93 -8.51 -6.11 -1.55
N PRO A 94 -9.65 -6.47 -2.20
CA PRO A 94 -10.34 -5.56 -3.10
C PRO A 94 -10.96 -4.37 -2.37
N ASN A 95 -11.04 -3.22 -3.06
CA ASN A 95 -11.76 -2.04 -2.58
C ASN A 95 -13.28 -2.18 -2.88
N PRO A 96 -14.14 -2.31 -1.85
CA PRO A 96 -15.58 -2.48 -2.05
C PRO A 96 -16.28 -1.18 -2.46
N TYR A 97 -15.60 -0.04 -2.36
CA TYR A 97 -16.15 1.29 -2.65
C TYR A 97 -15.81 1.81 -4.05
N SER A 98 -15.10 1.03 -4.86
CA SER A 98 -14.68 1.41 -6.21
C SER A 98 -15.86 1.83 -7.11
N SER A 99 -16.97 1.08 -7.06
CA SER A 99 -18.20 1.41 -7.79
C SER A 99 -18.92 2.67 -7.30
N GLN A 100 -18.55 3.18 -6.13
CA GLN A 100 -19.07 4.41 -5.53
C GLN A 100 -18.06 5.57 -5.65
N GLY A 101 -17.06 5.44 -6.53
CA GLY A 101 -16.04 6.46 -6.72
C GLY A 101 -15.00 6.53 -5.60
N GLY A 102 -14.92 5.49 -4.76
CA GLY A 102 -13.95 5.37 -3.68
C GLY A 102 -12.63 4.77 -4.13
N TYR A 103 -11.53 5.30 -3.61
CA TYR A 103 -10.16 4.88 -3.89
C TYR A 103 -9.46 4.57 -2.56
N ALA A 104 -8.83 3.41 -2.47
CA ALA A 104 -7.95 3.07 -1.36
C ALA A 104 -6.66 3.89 -1.52
N VAL A 105 -6.45 4.87 -0.64
CA VAL A 105 -5.31 5.79 -0.69
C VAL A 105 -4.24 5.45 0.33
N SER A 106 -4.60 4.77 1.43
CA SER A 106 -3.64 4.31 2.43
C SER A 106 -4.25 3.22 3.32
N SER A 107 -3.45 2.68 4.23
CA SER A 107 -3.91 1.87 5.35
C SER A 107 -3.28 2.36 6.65
N VAL A 108 -3.99 2.21 7.76
CA VAL A 108 -3.52 2.61 9.09
C VAL A 108 -3.84 1.52 10.10
N GLN A 109 -2.86 1.19 10.93
CA GLN A 109 -3.11 0.34 12.08
C GLN A 109 -3.60 1.20 13.25
N ILE A 110 -4.69 0.78 13.89
CA ILE A 110 -5.21 1.36 15.13
C ILE A 110 -5.41 0.21 16.12
N SER A 111 -4.65 0.22 17.22
CA SER A 111 -4.56 -0.92 18.15
C SER A 111 -4.21 -2.22 17.39
N ASP A 112 -5.09 -3.21 17.44
CA ASP A 112 -4.90 -4.54 16.85
C ASP A 112 -5.60 -4.70 15.49
N SER A 113 -6.16 -3.61 14.96
CA SER A 113 -6.87 -3.58 13.69
C SER A 113 -6.16 -2.74 12.63
N ILE A 114 -6.31 -3.13 11.37
CA ILE A 114 -5.79 -2.43 10.19
C ILE A 114 -6.99 -1.92 9.39
N TYR A 115 -7.04 -0.61 9.19
CA TYR A 115 -8.11 0.06 8.46
C TYR A 115 -7.61 0.62 7.13
N VAL A 116 -8.42 0.48 6.09
CA VAL A 116 -8.19 1.17 4.82
C VAL A 116 -8.74 2.59 4.89
N VAL A 117 -7.91 3.55 4.47
CA VAL A 117 -8.34 4.93 4.23
C VAL A 117 -8.86 5.02 2.80
N THR A 118 -10.13 5.38 2.65
CA THR A 118 -10.78 5.55 1.34
C THR A 118 -11.10 7.00 1.08
N GLU A 119 -10.64 7.51 -0.06
CA GLU A 119 -11.01 8.82 -0.57
C GLU A 119 -12.05 8.67 -1.70
N PHE A 120 -13.13 9.43 -1.64
CA PHE A 120 -14.24 9.34 -2.59
C PHE A 120 -14.15 10.40 -3.68
N PHE A 121 -13.10 10.32 -4.50
CA PHE A 121 -12.88 11.24 -5.61
C PHE A 121 -14.09 11.35 -6.56
N GLY A 122 -14.88 10.28 -6.70
CA GLY A 122 -16.07 10.28 -7.56
C GLY A 122 -17.24 11.15 -7.08
N ASP A 123 -17.21 11.65 -5.84
CA ASP A 123 -18.25 12.55 -5.33
C ASP A 123 -18.09 14.00 -5.81
N ALA A 124 -16.93 14.35 -6.38
CA ALA A 124 -16.58 15.73 -6.66
C ALA A 124 -17.52 16.34 -7.73
N ILE A 125 -18.24 17.41 -7.37
CA ILE A 125 -19.05 18.19 -8.31
C ILE A 125 -18.10 19.03 -9.16
N ASN A 126 -18.15 18.83 -10.48
CA ASN A 126 -17.23 19.47 -11.44
C ASN A 126 -15.74 19.27 -11.08
N GLY A 127 -15.40 18.16 -10.42
CA GLY A 127 -14.03 17.79 -10.06
C GLY A 127 -13.34 18.66 -9.00
N THR A 128 -14.05 19.62 -8.39
CA THR A 128 -13.42 20.58 -7.45
C THR A 128 -14.27 20.89 -6.21
N LEU A 129 -15.59 20.74 -6.29
CA LEU A 129 -16.49 20.99 -5.17
C LEU A 129 -16.86 19.67 -4.48
N PRO A 130 -17.05 19.66 -3.15
CA PRO A 130 -17.48 18.46 -2.44
C PRO A 130 -18.89 18.03 -2.90
N GLY A 131 -19.11 16.72 -2.96
CA GLY A 131 -20.43 16.13 -3.16
C GLY A 131 -21.29 16.13 -1.90
N ASN A 132 -22.29 15.25 -1.84
CA ASN A 132 -23.25 15.15 -0.75
C ASN A 132 -23.03 13.96 0.21
N ARG A 133 -21.88 13.29 0.15
CA ARG A 133 -21.57 12.14 1.01
C ARG A 133 -21.49 12.58 2.47
N THR A 134 -22.17 11.81 3.32
CA THR A 134 -22.25 12.06 4.78
C THR A 134 -21.51 11.01 5.62
N SER A 135 -20.97 9.96 4.98
CA SER A 135 -20.28 8.85 5.67
C SER A 135 -19.01 8.44 4.94
N PHE A 136 -17.92 8.34 5.69
CA PHE A 136 -16.58 7.96 5.23
C PHE A 136 -16.09 6.78 6.06
N PRO A 137 -16.54 5.55 5.74
CA PRO A 137 -16.25 4.39 6.56
C PRO A 137 -14.76 4.03 6.51
N LEU A 138 -14.18 3.78 7.67
CA LEU A 138 -12.88 3.10 7.80
C LEU A 138 -13.14 1.60 7.82
N ARG A 139 -12.86 0.92 6.69
CA ARG A 139 -13.03 -0.52 6.60
C ARG A 139 -11.87 -1.23 7.29
N ASP A 140 -12.18 -2.08 8.26
CA ASP A 140 -11.24 -3.04 8.84
C ASP A 140 -10.91 -4.14 7.81
N ILE A 141 -9.62 -4.43 7.62
CA ILE A 141 -9.10 -5.47 6.73
C ILE A 141 -8.19 -6.49 7.46
N THR A 142 -8.21 -6.49 8.79
CA THR A 142 -7.27 -7.25 9.62
C THR A 142 -7.35 -8.75 9.35
N GLU A 143 -8.57 -9.30 9.27
CA GLU A 143 -8.78 -10.73 9.03
C GLU A 143 -8.34 -11.13 7.63
N GLU A 144 -8.61 -10.30 6.62
CA GLU A 144 -8.21 -10.55 5.24
C GLU A 144 -6.68 -10.50 5.08
N VAL A 145 -6.00 -9.54 5.71
CA VAL A 145 -4.52 -9.52 5.75
C VAL A 145 -4.01 -10.80 6.42
N GLY A 146 -4.59 -11.18 7.55
CA GLY A 146 -4.25 -12.42 8.24
C GLY A 146 -4.46 -13.67 7.39
N ALA A 147 -5.52 -13.73 6.58
CA ALA A 147 -5.81 -14.85 5.70
C ALA A 147 -4.75 -15.01 4.61
N LEU A 148 -4.35 -13.90 3.96
CA LEU A 148 -3.29 -13.91 2.95
C LEU A 148 -1.93 -14.34 3.52
N LEU A 149 -1.65 -14.01 4.79
CA LEU A 149 -0.42 -14.43 5.46
C LEU A 149 -0.36 -15.92 5.79
N ARG A 150 -1.51 -16.61 5.85
CA ARG A 150 -1.63 -18.05 6.14
C ARG A 150 -1.75 -18.93 4.89
N ALA A 151 -1.89 -18.32 3.72
CA ALA A 151 -2.03 -19.02 2.43
C ALA A 151 -0.70 -19.63 1.95
#